data_AF-A0A0N9IAS8-F1
#
_entry.id   AF-A0A0N9IAS8-F1
#
_cell.length_a   1.000
_cell.length_b   1.000
_cell.length_c   1.000
_cell.angle_alpha   90.00
_cell.angle_beta   90.00
_cell.angle_gamma   90.00
#
_symmetry.space_group_name_H-M   'P 1'
#
loop_
_entity.id
_entity.type
_entity.pdbx_description
1 polymer ?
#
loop_
_entity_poly.entity_id
_entity_poly.type
_entity_poly.pdbx_seq_one_letter_code
_entity_poly.pdbx_strand_id
1 'polypeptide(L)'
;MTTPLTSTNSPAPAHGPARYRTTAHGIQVVIPTRCPSGQHRLTTNTCRIYETESTLHVACLACAEAASTEHTWSLTTQGRAALSAEFDDQPYLDLLRPRQSS
;
A
#
# COMPACT_ATOMS: atom_id res chain seq x y z
N MET A 1 -14.09 -25.04 -28.30
CA MET A 1 -14.18 -23.61 -27.96
C MET A 1 -13.47 -23.43 -26.63
N THR A 2 -12.24 -22.93 -26.64
CA THR A 2 -11.43 -22.81 -25.41
C THR A 2 -11.11 -21.35 -25.24
N THR A 3 -11.79 -20.71 -24.30
CA THR A 3 -11.61 -19.30 -23.94
C THR A 3 -10.17 -19.07 -23.49
N PRO A 4 -9.47 -18.04 -24.02
CA PRO A 4 -8.23 -17.59 -23.42
C PRO A 4 -8.55 -17.01 -22.04
N LEU A 5 -7.96 -17.59 -20.99
CA LEU A 5 -7.81 -16.93 -19.71
C LEU A 5 -6.81 -15.79 -19.93
N THR A 6 -7.29 -14.65 -20.42
CA THR A 6 -6.59 -13.39 -20.25
C THR A 6 -6.62 -13.12 -18.74
N SER A 7 -5.68 -13.71 -18.02
CA SER A 7 -5.19 -13.14 -16.77
C SER A 7 -4.61 -11.81 -17.17
N THR A 8 -5.49 -10.81 -17.26
CA THR A 8 -5.13 -9.42 -17.43
C THR A 8 -4.30 -9.08 -16.19
N ASN A 9 -2.99 -9.28 -16.31
CA ASN A 9 -1.96 -8.81 -15.39
C ASN A 9 -1.89 -7.29 -15.49
N SER A 10 -3.05 -6.62 -15.45
CA SER A 10 -3.11 -5.20 -15.17
C SER A 10 -2.64 -5.07 -13.73
N PRO A 11 -1.59 -4.27 -13.46
CA PRO A 11 -1.29 -3.92 -12.08
C PRO A 11 -2.59 -3.38 -11.48
N ALA A 12 -3.00 -3.94 -10.34
CA ALA A 12 -4.21 -3.50 -9.66
C ALA A 12 -4.19 -1.96 -9.58
N PRO A 13 -5.29 -1.28 -9.94
CA PRO A 13 -5.32 0.19 -9.91
C PRO A 13 -4.86 0.65 -8.54
N ALA A 14 -3.94 1.62 -8.53
CA ALA A 14 -3.40 2.15 -7.28
C ALA A 14 -4.54 2.56 -6.36
N HIS A 15 -4.46 2.14 -5.09
CA HIS A 15 -5.50 2.39 -4.10
C HIS A 15 -5.64 3.89 -3.79
N GLY A 16 -4.62 4.68 -4.09
CA GLY A 16 -4.66 6.14 -4.02
C GLY A 16 -3.28 6.78 -4.20
N PRO A 17 -3.19 8.12 -4.10
CA PRO A 17 -1.91 8.81 -4.11
C PRO A 17 -1.13 8.55 -2.82
N ALA A 18 0.17 8.34 -2.94
CA ALA A 18 1.07 8.30 -1.80
C ALA A 18 1.11 9.68 -1.12
N ARG A 19 1.00 9.69 0.21
CA ARG A 19 1.11 10.92 0.99
C ARG A 19 2.57 11.15 1.35
N TYR A 20 3.01 12.40 1.26
CA TYR A 20 4.37 12.79 1.60
C TYR A 20 4.35 13.82 2.71
N ARG A 21 5.32 13.70 3.62
CA ARG A 21 5.58 14.67 4.66
C ARG A 21 6.99 15.21 4.48
N THR A 22 7.12 16.53 4.46
CA THR A 22 8.43 17.19 4.44
C THR A 22 8.86 17.41 5.88
N THR A 23 10.05 16.92 6.22
CA THR A 23 10.67 17.08 7.54
C THR A 23 12.02 17.80 7.38
N ALA A 24 12.64 18.17 8.50
CA ALA A 24 14.00 18.72 8.50
C ALA A 24 15.04 17.75 7.89
N HIS A 25 14.73 16.46 7.81
CA HIS A 25 15.58 15.40 7.26
C HIS A 25 15.26 15.05 5.80
N GLY A 26 14.31 15.74 5.17
CA GLY A 26 13.92 15.54 3.78
C GLY A 26 12.48 15.07 3.60
N ILE A 27 12.19 14.52 2.42
CA ILE A 27 10.85 14.05 2.03
C ILE A 27 10.68 12.60 2.48
N GLN A 28 9.63 12.37 3.29
CA GLN A 28 9.23 11.05 3.75
C GLN A 28 7.90 10.67 3.11
N VAL A 29 7.75 9.40 2.76
CA VAL A 29 6.45 8.86 2.35
C VAL A 29 5.72 8.38 3.59
N VAL A 30 4.47 8.77 3.74
CA VAL A 30 3.63 8.36 4.85
C VAL A 30 2.88 7.10 4.43
N ILE A 31 2.88 6.08 5.26
CA ILE A 31 2.25 4.78 5.03
C ILE A 31 1.33 4.50 6.23
N PRO A 32 0.17 3.86 6.04
CA PRO A 32 -0.68 3.50 7.18
C PRO A 32 0.09 2.60 8.16
N THR A 33 -0.22 2.72 9.45
CA THR A 33 0.30 1.81 10.48
C THR A 33 -0.50 0.51 10.54
N ARG A 34 -1.55 0.36 9.75
CA ARG A 34 -2.37 -0.85 9.65
C ARG A 34 -2.55 -1.30 8.21
N CYS A 35 -2.71 -2.61 8.01
CA CYS A 35 -3.08 -3.16 6.72
C CYS A 35 -4.50 -2.70 6.31
N PRO A 36 -4.88 -2.79 5.01
CA PRO A 36 -6.20 -2.41 4.53
C PRO A 36 -7.37 -3.11 5.26
N SER A 37 -7.15 -4.34 5.75
CA SER A 37 -8.14 -5.06 6.58
C SER A 37 -8.23 -4.54 8.02
N GLY A 38 -7.34 -3.64 8.45
CA GLY A 38 -7.27 -3.06 9.79
C GLY A 38 -6.78 -4.01 10.89
N GLN A 39 -6.56 -5.30 10.58
CA GLN A 39 -6.26 -6.34 11.56
C GLN A 39 -4.79 -6.39 12.01
N HIS A 40 -3.87 -6.10 11.10
CA HIS A 40 -2.43 -6.19 11.37
C HIS A 40 -1.81 -4.81 11.44
N ARG A 41 -0.95 -4.62 12.45
CA ARG A 41 -0.12 -3.43 12.58
C ARG A 41 1.12 -3.57 11.70
N LEU A 42 1.35 -2.59 10.84
CA LEU A 42 2.49 -2.46 9.97
C LEU A 42 3.62 -1.72 10.67
N THR A 43 4.81 -2.29 10.56
CA THR A 43 6.08 -1.78 11.05
C THR A 43 7.16 -2.17 10.04
N THR A 44 8.36 -1.64 10.19
CA THR A 44 9.54 -2.00 9.37
C THR A 44 9.81 -3.50 9.29
N ASN A 45 9.36 -4.29 10.26
CA ASN A 45 9.59 -5.74 10.33
C ASN A 45 8.38 -6.58 9.90
N THR A 46 7.19 -5.98 9.81
CA THR A 46 5.93 -6.69 9.54
C THR A 46 5.31 -6.28 8.20
N CYS A 47 5.95 -5.35 7.49
CA CYS A 47 5.59 -4.96 6.14
C CYS A 47 6.83 -4.96 5.23
N ARG A 48 6.59 -5.14 3.92
CA ARG A 48 7.57 -4.87 2.87
C ARG A 48 7.09 -3.68 2.07
N ILE A 49 7.98 -2.73 1.86
CA ILE A 49 7.73 -1.53 1.07
C ILE A 49 8.75 -1.54 -0.06
N TYR A 50 8.28 -1.41 -1.29
CA TYR A 50 9.15 -1.31 -2.46
C TYR A 50 8.54 -0.34 -3.47
N GLU A 51 9.39 0.46 -4.10
CA GLU A 51 8.98 1.40 -5.13
C GLU A 51 9.27 0.83 -6.51
N THR A 52 8.33 1.04 -7.42
CA THR A 52 8.46 0.86 -8.86
C THR A 52 8.30 2.24 -9.51
N GLU A 53 8.70 2.42 -10.77
CA GLU A 53 8.81 3.71 -11.50
C GLU A 53 7.96 4.90 -11.00
N SER A 54 6.66 4.69 -10.76
CA SER A 54 5.75 5.73 -10.23
C SER A 54 4.78 5.21 -9.16
N THR A 55 5.07 4.06 -8.57
CA THR A 55 4.15 3.38 -7.65
C THR A 55 4.90 2.75 -6.48
N LEU A 56 4.49 3.12 -5.27
CA LEU A 56 4.92 2.51 -4.02
C LEU A 56 4.02 1.34 -3.70
N HIS A 57 4.60 0.16 -3.57
CA HIS A 57 3.89 -1.05 -3.16
C HIS A 57 4.18 -1.31 -1.69
N VAL A 58 3.13 -1.62 -0.95
CA VAL A 58 3.19 -1.97 0.46
C VAL A 58 2.52 -3.31 0.63
N ALA A 59 3.24 -4.25 1.22
CA ALA A 59 2.77 -5.61 1.49
C ALA A 59 2.80 -5.89 2.98
N CYS A 60 1.69 -6.37 3.53
CA CYS A 60 1.60 -6.87 4.89
C CYS A 60 2.07 -8.33 4.95
N LEU A 61 3.15 -8.59 5.68
CA LEU A 61 3.70 -9.93 5.80
C LEU A 61 2.74 -10.86 6.55
N ALA A 62 2.06 -10.38 7.59
CA ALA A 62 1.07 -11.20 8.31
C ALA A 62 -0.11 -11.63 7.43
N CYS A 63 -0.64 -10.74 6.58
CA CYS A 63 -1.66 -11.11 5.60
C CYS A 63 -1.12 -12.08 4.54
N ALA A 64 0.15 -11.92 4.13
CA ALA A 64 0.79 -12.80 3.17
C ALA A 64 0.94 -14.23 3.73
N GLU A 65 1.38 -14.36 4.99
CA GLU A 65 1.46 -15.64 5.71
C GLU A 65 0.08 -16.28 5.89
N ALA A 66 -0.96 -15.46 6.10
CA ALA A 66 -2.35 -15.91 6.18
C ALA A 66 -2.99 -16.23 4.81
N ALA A 67 -2.19 -16.25 3.72
CA ALA A 67 -2.65 -16.47 2.34
C ALA A 67 -3.82 -15.57 1.92
N SER A 68 -3.92 -14.36 2.48
CA SER A 68 -4.95 -13.40 2.11
C SER A 68 -4.66 -12.80 0.74
N THR A 69 -5.66 -12.74 -0.13
CA THR A 69 -5.51 -12.16 -1.48
C THR A 69 -5.26 -10.64 -1.44
N GLU A 70 -5.72 -9.95 -0.39
CA GLU A 70 -5.57 -8.50 -0.20
C GLU A 70 -4.40 -8.14 0.75
N HIS A 71 -3.26 -8.82 0.60
CA HIS A 71 -2.08 -8.57 1.43
C HIS A 71 -1.17 -7.45 0.90
N THR A 72 -1.33 -7.04 -0.35
CA THR A 72 -0.53 -6.00 -1.01
C THR A 72 -1.42 -4.91 -1.59
N TRP A 73 -1.00 -3.66 -1.44
CA TRP A 73 -1.64 -2.50 -2.05
C TRP A 73 -0.60 -1.52 -2.59
N SER A 74 -1.01 -0.73 -3.56
CA SER A 74 -0.17 0.21 -4.29
C SER A 74 -0.64 1.65 -4.08
N LEU A 75 0.31 2.58 -3.98
CA LEU A 75 0.11 4.02 -3.86
C LEU A 75 0.88 4.75 -4.97
N THR A 76 0.26 5.71 -5.64
CA THR A 76 0.91 6.46 -6.73
C THR A 76 1.89 7.50 -6.17
N THR A 77 3.17 7.42 -6.55
CA THR A 77 4.22 8.32 -6.04
C THR A 77 4.27 9.67 -6.77
N GLN A 78 3.55 9.80 -7.89
CA GLN A 78 3.53 10.99 -8.75
C GLN A 78 4.95 11.48 -9.13
N GLY A 79 5.92 10.56 -9.23
CA GLY A 79 7.32 10.88 -9.54
C GLY A 79 8.15 11.43 -8.37
N ARG A 80 7.63 11.38 -7.13
CA ARG A 80 8.40 11.75 -5.94
C ARG A 80 9.02 10.52 -5.30
N ALA A 81 10.35 10.48 -5.29
CA ALA A 81 11.10 9.55 -4.47
C ALA A 81 11.13 10.04 -3.01
N ALA A 82 10.83 9.15 -2.07
CA ALA A 82 11.03 9.42 -0.64
C ALA A 82 12.33 8.78 -0.15
N LEU A 83 13.00 9.45 0.78
CA LEU A 83 14.23 8.93 1.39
C LEU A 83 13.94 7.97 2.56
N SER A 84 12.72 8.04 3.10
CA SER A 84 12.29 7.20 4.24
C SER A 84 10.77 7.08 4.27
N ALA A 85 10.29 6.05 4.95
CA ALA A 85 8.88 5.82 5.21
C ALA A 85 8.54 6.18 6.67
N GLU A 86 7.44 6.90 6.86
CA GLU A 86 6.83 7.19 8.16
C GLU A 86 5.51 6.42 8.27
N PHE A 87 5.24 5.86 9.46
CA PHE A 87 3.99 5.16 9.74
C PHE A 87 3.03 6.11 10.46
N ASP A 88 1.93 6.48 9.79
CA ASP A 88 0.86 7.32 10.34
C ASP A 88 -0.49 6.86 9.78
N ASP A 89 -1.45 6.55 10.65
CA ASP A 89 -2.81 6.12 10.26
C ASP A 89 -3.70 7.31 9.93
N GLN A 90 -3.41 8.48 10.51
CA GLN A 90 -4.27 9.66 10.44
C GLN A 90 -4.61 10.08 8.99
N PRO A 91 -3.67 10.08 8.02
CA PRO A 91 -3.98 10.45 6.64
C PRO A 91 -4.67 9.32 5.82
N TYR A 92 -4.80 8.12 6.37
CA TYR A 92 -5.33 6.94 5.69
C TYR A 92 -6.63 6.41 6.29
N LEU A 93 -7.23 7.10 7.27
CA LEU A 93 -8.48 6.68 7.89
C LEU A 93 -9.61 6.43 6.87
N ASP A 94 -9.69 7.24 5.81
CA ASP A 94 -10.66 7.03 4.71
C ASP A 94 -10.32 5.83 3.81
N LEU A 95 -9.03 5.47 3.73
CA LEU A 95 -8.51 4.34 2.93
C LEU A 95 -8.59 3.00 3.69
N LEU A 96 -8.52 3.05 5.02
CA LEU A 96 -8.63 1.90 5.93
C LEU A 96 -10.09 1.54 6.26
N ARG A 97 -11.08 2.31 5.76
CA ARG A 97 -12.47 1.88 5.88
C ARG A 97 -12.68 0.65 5.00
N PRO A 98 -13.07 -0.51 5.56
CA PRO A 98 -13.53 -1.61 4.75
C PRO A 98 -14.68 -1.08 3.90
N ARG A 99 -14.63 -1.35 2.60
CA ARG A 99 -15.71 -1.05 1.66
C ARG A 99 -16.96 -1.77 2.17
N GLN A 100 -17.77 -1.08 2.99
CA GLN A 100 -19.09 -1.56 3.38
C GLN A 100 -19.96 -1.50 2.13
N SER A 101 -19.98 -2.60 1.38
CA SER A 101 -21.07 -2.92 0.48
C SER A 101 -22.32 -3.08 1.33
N SER A 102 -23.21 -2.08 1.25
CA SER A 102 -24.62 -2.21 1.64
C SER A 102 -25.35 -3.16 0.69
#